data_AF-A0A4D8XY99-F1
#
_entry.id   AF-A0A4D8XY99-F1
#
_cell.length_a   1.000
_cell.length_b   1.000
_cell.length_c   1.000
_cell.angle_alpha   90.00
_cell.angle_beta   90.00
_cell.angle_gamma   90.00
#
_symmetry.space_group_name_H-M   'P 1'
#
loop_
_entity.id
_entity.type
_entity.pdbx_description
1 polymer ?
#
loop_
_entity_poly.entity_id
_entity_poly.type
_entity_poly.pdbx_seq_one_letter_code
_entity_poly.pdbx_strand_id
1 'polypeptide(L)'
;MLVEDEDLNITSKLAAKALTVVLLRRLNVKDLSEWVDQQFPGEKIGTFIIKIASETTFKDQADLWIKRISDALIEADNTVNKVTLLIDTAVSNCPDEMVILGAAKLALRQGLTVSKAVEIVRIGISHHPDSVELLLALGKLLATLGDFEEARKVVSTARIVQPPTWRVYMKIALIEIMSGNIEKAKHIVNEALGKFPTAWKLHCMRMQLETEAYVDQWINEGIQHCGNKPEIWTVAGDITLQRRSYSITRSLLERGRMRHPESPLLWVKSIQLELHCSLQSNTDSSPAKSLLAKALVACPNSGLLWSLAVQMEDSVTRFSKCAEALKRCPQAEVFAEVGRFFWEIKRDADKAIKWLEKATLTKSNNGDLMLLWIAIKLSMTKSELEKQQVWKQGMWKLDHCNQGIIWNAKKKNFENLRKPPAQLAKDYLNEYWCFIQLE
;
A
#
# COMPACT_ATOMS: atom_id res chain seq x y z
N MET A 1 24.18 -20.62 -15.32
CA MET A 1 25.08 -20.20 -16.41
C MET A 1 24.77 -20.89 -17.74
N LEU A 2 24.78 -22.22 -17.87
CA LEU A 2 24.55 -22.94 -19.14
C LEU A 2 23.14 -22.82 -19.81
N VAL A 3 22.19 -22.09 -19.25
CA VAL A 3 20.79 -22.05 -19.77
C VAL A 3 20.35 -20.67 -20.27
N GLU A 4 21.05 -19.60 -19.86
CA GLU A 4 20.76 -18.23 -20.31
C GLU A 4 21.47 -17.86 -21.61
N ASP A 5 22.45 -18.65 -22.07
CA ASP A 5 23.03 -18.49 -23.39
C ASP A 5 22.01 -18.93 -24.46
N GLU A 6 21.68 -18.01 -25.37
CA GLU A 6 20.85 -18.32 -26.54
C GLU A 6 21.54 -19.34 -27.47
N ASP A 7 22.87 -19.45 -27.38
CA ASP A 7 23.71 -20.35 -28.19
C ASP A 7 23.82 -21.79 -27.66
N LEU A 8 23.26 -22.10 -26.48
CA LEU A 8 23.31 -23.45 -25.93
C LEU A 8 22.20 -24.36 -26.47
N ASN A 9 22.62 -25.47 -27.07
CA ASN A 9 21.79 -26.47 -27.73
C ASN A 9 20.66 -27.01 -26.81
N ILE A 10 19.49 -27.35 -27.37
CA ILE A 10 18.30 -27.74 -26.59
C ILE A 10 18.60 -28.90 -25.62
N THR A 11 19.51 -29.80 -26.02
CA THR A 11 19.97 -30.96 -25.25
C THR A 11 20.75 -30.58 -23.99
N SER A 12 21.56 -29.52 -23.99
CA SER A 12 22.31 -29.07 -22.81
C SER A 12 21.40 -28.36 -21.81
N LYS A 13 20.40 -27.61 -22.29
CA LYS A 13 19.35 -27.00 -21.45
C LYS A 13 18.49 -28.07 -20.78
N LEU A 14 18.13 -29.13 -21.52
CA LEU A 14 17.44 -30.31 -20.97
C LEU A 14 18.31 -31.09 -19.98
N ALA A 15 19.60 -31.26 -20.26
CA ALA A 15 20.54 -31.92 -19.34
C ALA A 15 20.72 -31.14 -18.05
N ALA A 16 20.86 -29.82 -18.10
CA ALA A 16 20.94 -28.96 -16.93
C ALA A 16 19.66 -29.00 -16.09
N LYS A 17 18.49 -28.98 -16.74
CA LYS A 17 17.18 -29.18 -16.09
C LYS A 17 17.07 -30.56 -15.44
N ALA A 18 17.47 -31.61 -16.13
CA ALA A 18 17.45 -32.97 -15.61
C ALA A 18 18.41 -33.12 -14.42
N LEU A 19 19.60 -32.52 -14.47
CA LEU A 19 20.57 -32.54 -13.37
C LEU A 19 20.07 -31.79 -12.14
N THR A 20 19.46 -30.61 -12.32
CA THR A 20 18.82 -29.89 -11.21
C THR A 20 17.69 -30.71 -10.61
N VAL A 21 16.80 -31.28 -11.42
CA VAL A 21 15.72 -32.17 -10.97
C VAL A 21 16.25 -33.38 -10.18
N VAL A 22 17.31 -34.02 -10.65
CA VAL A 22 17.93 -35.18 -9.97
C VAL A 22 18.59 -34.78 -8.65
N LEU A 23 19.29 -33.64 -8.62
CA LEU A 23 19.89 -33.09 -7.40
C LEU A 23 18.81 -32.72 -6.37
N LEU A 24 17.74 -32.06 -6.82
CA LEU A 24 16.61 -31.65 -5.98
C LEU A 24 15.88 -32.85 -5.37
N ARG A 25 15.68 -33.93 -6.14
CA ARG A 25 15.09 -35.19 -5.62
C ARG A 25 16.01 -35.90 -4.61
N ARG A 26 17.33 -35.80 -4.78
CA ARG A 26 18.30 -36.43 -3.86
C ARG A 26 18.49 -35.67 -2.56
N LEU A 27 18.33 -34.35 -2.57
CA LEU A 27 18.66 -33.51 -1.42
C LEU A 27 17.59 -33.55 -0.31
N ASN A 28 16.39 -34.12 -0.56
CA ASN A 28 15.30 -34.27 0.42
C ASN A 28 15.11 -33.01 1.31
N VAL A 29 15.32 -31.82 0.73
CA VAL A 29 15.24 -30.55 1.44
C VAL A 29 13.77 -30.28 1.64
N LYS A 30 13.33 -30.35 2.90
CA LYS A 30 11.94 -30.08 3.27
C LYS A 30 11.50 -28.68 2.81
N ASP A 31 12.42 -27.71 2.86
CA ASP A 31 12.18 -26.31 2.51
C ASP A 31 13.13 -25.84 1.40
N LEU A 32 12.87 -26.29 0.17
CA LEU A 32 13.68 -25.94 -1.00
C LEU A 32 13.71 -24.41 -1.24
N SER A 33 12.62 -23.70 -0.92
CA SER A 33 12.54 -22.24 -1.02
C SER A 33 13.59 -21.54 -0.16
N GLU A 34 13.70 -21.92 1.11
CA GLU A 34 14.65 -21.36 2.08
C GLU A 34 16.09 -21.71 1.72
N TRP A 35 16.33 -22.94 1.26
CA TRP A 35 17.66 -23.34 0.81
C TRP A 35 18.13 -22.51 -0.39
N VAL A 36 17.24 -22.24 -1.35
CA VAL A 36 17.56 -21.36 -2.49
C VAL A 36 17.87 -19.94 -2.02
N ASP A 37 17.14 -19.41 -1.03
CA ASP A 37 17.41 -18.07 -0.49
C ASP A 37 18.75 -17.99 0.26
N GLN A 38 19.13 -19.04 0.99
CA GLN A 38 20.40 -19.09 1.71
C GLN A 38 21.60 -19.22 0.78
N GLN A 39 21.47 -20.01 -0.29
CA GLN A 39 22.59 -20.28 -1.20
C GLN A 39 22.72 -19.26 -2.32
N PHE A 40 21.60 -18.67 -2.79
CA PHE A 40 21.56 -17.78 -3.95
C PHE A 40 20.66 -16.55 -3.69
N PRO A 41 21.01 -15.67 -2.73
CA PRO A 41 20.18 -14.52 -2.38
C PRO A 41 20.10 -13.52 -3.53
N GLY A 42 18.91 -13.38 -4.13
CA GLY A 42 18.65 -12.37 -5.18
C GLY A 42 19.30 -12.65 -6.54
N GLU A 43 19.86 -13.84 -6.75
CA GLU A 43 20.44 -14.22 -8.03
C GLU A 43 19.39 -14.83 -8.97
N LYS A 44 19.52 -14.56 -10.28
CA LYS A 44 18.70 -15.17 -11.35
C LYS A 44 18.75 -16.70 -11.35
N ILE A 45 19.81 -17.28 -10.80
CA ILE A 45 19.99 -18.73 -10.67
C ILE A 45 18.95 -19.30 -9.69
N GLY A 46 18.66 -18.59 -8.59
CA GLY A 46 17.67 -19.02 -7.61
C GLY A 46 16.25 -19.05 -8.20
N THR A 47 15.86 -17.99 -8.92
CA THR A 47 14.54 -17.92 -9.58
C THR A 47 14.37 -19.02 -10.64
N PHE A 48 15.45 -19.37 -11.34
CA PHE A 48 15.47 -20.45 -12.31
C PHE A 48 15.31 -21.85 -11.68
N ILE A 49 15.98 -22.11 -10.54
CA ILE A 49 15.84 -23.37 -9.80
C ILE A 49 14.39 -23.53 -9.32
N ILE A 50 13.78 -22.47 -8.77
CA ILE A 50 12.39 -22.47 -8.31
C ILE A 50 11.42 -22.71 -9.48
N LYS A 51 11.69 -22.11 -10.65
CA LYS A 51 10.90 -22.32 -11.86
C LYS A 51 10.89 -23.80 -12.28
N ILE A 52 12.04 -24.45 -12.33
CA ILE A 52 12.13 -25.87 -12.70
C ILE A 52 11.48 -26.75 -11.64
N ALA A 53 11.75 -26.47 -10.36
CA ALA A 53 11.26 -27.27 -9.25
C ALA A 53 9.73 -27.30 -9.19
N SER A 54 9.09 -26.13 -9.36
CA SER A 54 7.62 -25.99 -9.37
C SER A 54 6.96 -26.70 -10.57
N GLU A 55 7.59 -26.70 -11.75
CA GLU A 55 7.01 -27.32 -12.96
C GLU A 55 7.17 -28.85 -13.03
N THR A 56 8.18 -29.42 -12.37
CA THR A 56 8.61 -30.81 -12.65
C THR A 56 8.62 -31.73 -11.44
N THR A 57 9.15 -31.31 -10.29
CA THR A 57 9.45 -32.20 -9.15
C THR A 57 8.54 -32.03 -7.96
N PHE A 58 8.18 -30.79 -7.64
CA PHE A 58 7.45 -30.43 -6.42
C PHE A 58 6.22 -29.60 -6.79
N LYS A 59 5.37 -30.19 -7.64
CA LYS A 59 4.16 -29.53 -8.14
C LYS A 59 3.21 -29.15 -7.02
N ASP A 60 3.18 -29.94 -5.94
CA ASP A 60 2.24 -29.84 -4.82
C ASP A 60 2.72 -28.88 -3.71
N GLN A 61 3.94 -28.32 -3.81
CA GLN A 61 4.48 -27.41 -2.78
C GLN A 61 4.05 -25.95 -3.05
N ALA A 62 3.14 -25.44 -2.21
CA ALA A 62 2.64 -24.07 -2.30
C ALA A 62 3.77 -23.01 -2.20
N ASP A 63 4.77 -23.22 -1.35
CA ASP A 63 5.84 -22.24 -1.10
C ASP A 63 6.66 -21.88 -2.35
N LEU A 64 6.90 -22.87 -3.21
CA LEU A 64 7.62 -22.66 -4.47
C LEU A 64 6.79 -21.81 -5.43
N TRP A 65 5.48 -22.06 -5.52
CA TRP A 65 4.57 -21.28 -6.35
C TRP A 65 4.38 -19.87 -5.81
N ILE A 66 4.26 -19.69 -4.49
CA ILE A 66 4.17 -18.38 -3.84
C ILE A 66 5.40 -17.55 -4.17
N LYS A 67 6.60 -18.12 -4.01
CA LYS A 67 7.85 -17.44 -4.31
C LYS A 67 7.99 -17.08 -5.79
N ARG A 68 7.64 -18.01 -6.67
CA ARG A 68 7.64 -17.77 -8.12
C ARG A 68 6.66 -16.66 -8.51
N ILE A 69 5.49 -16.61 -7.89
CA ILE A 69 4.50 -15.55 -8.09
C ILE A 69 5.01 -14.22 -7.51
N SER A 70 5.68 -14.22 -6.35
CA SER A 70 6.26 -13.00 -5.77
C SER A 70 7.39 -12.43 -6.63
N ASP A 71 8.22 -13.28 -7.21
CA ASP A 71 9.28 -12.86 -8.13
C ASP A 71 8.66 -12.27 -9.41
N ALA A 72 7.67 -12.95 -9.98
CA ALA A 72 6.93 -12.49 -11.15
C ALA A 72 6.14 -11.19 -10.91
N LEU A 73 5.71 -10.95 -9.65
CA LEU A 73 5.16 -9.67 -9.23
C LEU A 73 6.26 -8.60 -9.32
N ILE A 74 7.43 -8.82 -8.73
CA ILE A 74 8.52 -7.82 -8.68
C ILE A 74 9.12 -7.50 -10.07
N GLU A 75 9.04 -8.41 -11.04
CA GLU A 75 9.56 -8.17 -12.38
C GLU A 75 8.58 -7.36 -13.26
N ALA A 76 9.05 -6.23 -13.78
CA ALA A 76 8.27 -5.34 -14.66
C ALA A 76 8.19 -5.84 -16.13
N ASP A 77 9.12 -6.69 -16.56
CA ASP A 77 9.29 -7.11 -17.97
C ASP A 77 8.60 -8.42 -18.35
N ASN A 78 7.68 -8.91 -17.53
CA ASN A 78 6.98 -10.15 -17.83
C ASN A 78 5.90 -9.93 -18.91
N THR A 79 6.13 -10.47 -20.10
CA THR A 79 5.13 -10.52 -21.17
C THR A 79 3.84 -11.17 -20.67
N VAL A 80 2.68 -10.56 -20.95
CA VAL A 80 1.34 -11.00 -20.50
C VAL A 80 1.14 -12.51 -20.68
N ASN A 81 1.56 -13.07 -21.82
CA ASN A 81 1.42 -14.49 -22.15
C ASN A 81 2.19 -15.43 -21.21
N LYS A 82 3.38 -15.03 -20.74
CA LYS A 82 4.17 -15.81 -19.78
C LYS A 82 3.49 -15.83 -18.41
N VAL A 83 2.90 -14.70 -18.02
CA VAL A 83 2.19 -14.57 -16.74
C VAL A 83 0.91 -15.39 -16.76
N THR A 84 0.13 -15.32 -17.84
CA THR A 84 -1.10 -16.13 -17.93
C THR A 84 -0.79 -17.61 -17.86
N LEU A 85 0.23 -18.07 -18.58
CA LEU A 85 0.68 -19.46 -18.51
C LEU A 85 1.13 -19.85 -17.09
N LEU A 86 1.86 -18.96 -16.41
CA LEU A 86 2.30 -19.17 -15.03
C LEU A 86 1.12 -19.27 -14.05
N ILE A 87 0.12 -18.41 -14.21
CA ILE A 87 -1.10 -18.43 -13.41
C ILE A 87 -1.87 -19.73 -13.66
N ASP A 88 -2.11 -20.07 -14.92
CA ASP A 88 -2.91 -21.23 -15.29
C ASP A 88 -2.22 -22.53 -14.84
N THR A 89 -0.88 -22.60 -14.95
CA THR A 89 -0.08 -23.73 -14.44
C THR A 89 -0.04 -23.77 -12.91
N ALA A 90 0.08 -22.65 -12.22
CA ALA A 90 0.09 -22.60 -10.76
C ALA A 90 -1.27 -23.05 -10.19
N VAL A 91 -2.37 -22.51 -10.71
CA VAL A 91 -3.73 -22.82 -10.27
C VAL A 91 -4.09 -24.28 -10.54
N SER A 92 -3.64 -24.85 -11.67
CA SER A 92 -3.89 -26.26 -12.01
C SER A 92 -3.08 -27.24 -11.17
N ASN A 93 -1.84 -26.90 -10.80
CA ASN A 93 -0.96 -27.78 -10.04
C ASN A 93 -1.16 -27.66 -8.52
N CYS A 94 -1.39 -26.44 -8.02
CA CYS A 94 -1.59 -26.14 -6.60
C CYS A 94 -2.75 -25.15 -6.40
N PRO A 95 -3.99 -25.65 -6.22
CA PRO A 95 -5.12 -24.79 -5.86
C PRO A 95 -5.09 -24.43 -4.37
N ASP A 96 -3.94 -24.02 -3.83
CA ASP A 96 -3.79 -23.55 -2.46
C ASP A 96 -4.25 -22.09 -2.30
N GLU A 97 -4.88 -21.77 -1.16
CA GLU A 97 -5.40 -20.44 -0.83
C GLU A 97 -4.41 -19.30 -1.14
N MET A 98 -3.15 -19.44 -0.70
CA MET A 98 -2.15 -18.39 -0.84
C MET A 98 -1.64 -18.27 -2.28
N VAL A 99 -1.54 -19.39 -3.00
CA VAL A 99 -1.15 -19.43 -4.42
C VAL A 99 -2.20 -18.74 -5.28
N ILE A 100 -3.49 -19.03 -5.03
CA ILE A 100 -4.61 -18.44 -5.77
C ILE A 100 -4.72 -16.93 -5.50
N LEU A 101 -4.60 -16.51 -4.24
CA LEU A 101 -4.59 -15.08 -3.90
C LEU A 101 -3.39 -14.36 -4.52
N GLY A 102 -2.22 -15.00 -4.57
CA GLY A 102 -1.04 -14.50 -5.28
C GLY A 102 -1.28 -14.37 -6.78
N ALA A 103 -1.82 -15.41 -7.41
CA ALA A 103 -2.09 -15.47 -8.84
C ALA A 103 -3.14 -14.43 -9.26
N ALA A 104 -4.22 -14.26 -8.49
CA ALA A 104 -5.22 -13.22 -8.73
C ALA A 104 -4.62 -11.81 -8.61
N LYS A 105 -3.74 -11.56 -7.62
CA LYS A 105 -3.01 -10.28 -7.51
C LYS A 105 -2.09 -10.05 -8.69
N LEU A 106 -1.38 -11.09 -9.14
CA LEU A 106 -0.49 -11.02 -10.30
C LEU A 106 -1.25 -10.73 -11.59
N ALA A 107 -2.43 -11.35 -11.79
CA ALA A 107 -3.31 -11.06 -12.91
C ALA A 107 -3.69 -9.57 -12.96
N LEU A 108 -4.17 -9.02 -11.83
CA LEU A 108 -4.55 -7.61 -11.74
C LEU A 108 -3.36 -6.67 -12.01
N ARG A 109 -2.17 -7.02 -11.52
CA ARG A 109 -0.95 -6.22 -11.71
C ARG A 109 -0.53 -6.13 -13.18
N GLN A 110 -0.68 -7.22 -13.92
CA GLN A 110 -0.28 -7.29 -15.33
C GLN A 110 -1.33 -6.68 -16.27
N GLY A 111 -2.33 -5.99 -15.70
CA GLY A 111 -3.38 -5.32 -16.44
C GLY A 111 -4.39 -6.28 -17.06
N LEU A 112 -4.46 -7.52 -16.59
CA LEU A 112 -5.55 -8.41 -17.00
C LEU A 112 -6.88 -7.89 -16.45
N THR A 113 -7.97 -8.26 -17.12
CA THR A 113 -9.32 -7.88 -16.70
C THR A 113 -9.62 -8.40 -15.30
N VAL A 114 -10.37 -7.61 -14.53
CA VAL A 114 -10.85 -8.00 -13.20
C VAL A 114 -11.68 -9.30 -13.26
N SER A 115 -12.33 -9.57 -14.40
CA SER A 115 -13.04 -10.84 -14.66
C SER A 115 -12.12 -12.07 -14.57
N LYS A 116 -10.92 -12.03 -15.14
CA LYS A 116 -9.97 -13.16 -15.06
C LYS A 116 -9.50 -13.39 -13.63
N ALA A 117 -9.32 -12.33 -12.84
CA ALA A 117 -9.04 -12.46 -11.41
C ALA A 117 -10.21 -13.12 -10.64
N VAL A 118 -11.47 -12.83 -11.01
CA VAL A 118 -12.65 -13.49 -10.44
C VAL A 118 -12.66 -14.99 -10.79
N GLU A 119 -12.38 -15.36 -12.03
CA GLU A 119 -12.29 -16.77 -12.45
C GLU A 119 -11.25 -17.54 -11.64
N ILE A 120 -10.05 -16.99 -11.48
CA ILE A 120 -8.96 -17.59 -10.68
C ILE A 120 -9.41 -17.82 -9.23
N VAL A 121 -10.07 -16.83 -8.61
CA VAL A 121 -10.53 -16.95 -7.23
C VAL A 121 -11.70 -17.95 -7.10
N ARG A 122 -12.58 -18.06 -8.11
CA ARG A 122 -13.65 -19.07 -8.13
C ARG A 122 -13.11 -20.49 -8.19
N ILE A 123 -12.06 -20.72 -8.97
CA ILE A 123 -11.36 -22.03 -8.96
C ILE A 123 -10.89 -22.33 -7.54
N GLY A 124 -10.29 -21.34 -6.87
CA GLY A 124 -9.89 -21.49 -5.48
C GLY A 124 -11.00 -21.83 -4.50
N ILE A 125 -12.14 -21.17 -4.62
CA ILE A 125 -13.29 -21.43 -3.75
C ILE A 125 -13.89 -22.82 -4.00
N SER A 126 -13.78 -23.36 -5.23
CA SER A 126 -14.23 -24.73 -5.53
C SER A 126 -13.40 -25.80 -4.79
N HIS A 127 -12.11 -25.51 -4.54
CA HIS A 127 -11.22 -26.39 -3.78
C HIS A 127 -11.26 -26.11 -2.27
N HIS A 128 -11.40 -24.83 -1.88
CA HIS A 128 -11.41 -24.37 -0.50
C HIS A 128 -12.66 -23.51 -0.21
N PRO A 129 -13.86 -24.12 -0.09
CA PRO A 129 -15.12 -23.38 0.11
C PRO A 129 -15.18 -22.62 1.44
N ASP A 130 -14.44 -23.10 2.44
CA ASP A 130 -14.39 -22.53 3.79
C ASP A 130 -13.29 -21.47 3.97
N SER A 131 -12.54 -21.11 2.92
CA SER A 131 -11.52 -20.07 3.04
C SER A 131 -12.19 -18.68 3.13
N VAL A 132 -12.08 -18.07 4.31
CA VAL A 132 -12.55 -16.71 4.54
C VAL A 132 -11.77 -15.71 3.68
N GLU A 133 -10.47 -15.88 3.48
CA GLU A 133 -9.69 -14.90 2.70
C GLU A 133 -10.04 -14.93 1.21
N LEU A 134 -10.29 -16.11 0.63
CA LEU A 134 -10.76 -16.25 -0.75
C LEU A 134 -12.15 -15.64 -0.93
N LEU A 135 -13.10 -15.92 -0.03
CA LEU A 135 -14.44 -15.32 -0.09
C LEU A 135 -14.38 -13.79 0.03
N LEU A 136 -13.55 -13.28 0.93
CA LEU A 136 -13.32 -11.84 1.11
C LEU A 136 -12.57 -11.19 -0.07
N ALA A 137 -11.78 -11.95 -0.82
CA ALA A 137 -11.15 -11.49 -2.05
C ALA A 137 -12.17 -11.46 -3.18
N LEU A 138 -12.95 -12.53 -3.37
CA LEU A 138 -14.02 -12.59 -4.37
C LEU A 138 -15.04 -11.48 -4.17
N GLY A 139 -15.54 -11.28 -2.95
CA GLY A 139 -16.49 -10.21 -2.65
C GLY A 139 -15.96 -8.81 -2.98
N LYS A 140 -14.66 -8.57 -2.79
CA LYS A 140 -14.01 -7.32 -3.19
C LYS A 140 -13.95 -7.18 -4.71
N LEU A 141 -13.57 -8.24 -5.44
CA LEU A 141 -13.47 -8.22 -6.90
C LEU A 141 -14.85 -8.01 -7.55
N LEU A 142 -15.88 -8.70 -7.08
CA LEU A 142 -17.25 -8.53 -7.54
C LEU A 142 -17.76 -7.11 -7.26
N ALA A 143 -17.48 -6.55 -6.08
CA ALA A 143 -17.83 -5.16 -5.77
C ALA A 143 -17.11 -4.14 -6.67
N THR A 144 -15.88 -4.42 -7.12
CA THR A 144 -15.19 -3.58 -8.11
C THR A 144 -15.76 -3.70 -9.52
N LEU A 145 -16.35 -4.85 -9.87
CA LEU A 145 -17.08 -5.03 -11.14
C LEU A 145 -18.47 -4.39 -11.12
N GLY A 146 -19.02 -4.12 -9.92
CA GLY A 146 -20.37 -3.58 -9.74
C GLY A 146 -21.42 -4.64 -9.39
N ASP A 147 -21.04 -5.91 -9.31
CA ASP A 147 -21.92 -7.04 -9.01
C ASP A 147 -22.20 -7.16 -7.50
N PHE A 148 -22.85 -6.14 -6.93
CA PHE A 148 -23.08 -6.03 -5.48
C PHE A 148 -23.98 -7.15 -4.92
N GLU A 149 -24.92 -7.67 -5.72
CA GLU A 149 -25.81 -8.75 -5.27
C GLU A 149 -25.06 -10.05 -5.03
N GLU A 150 -24.18 -10.44 -5.97
CA GLU A 150 -23.36 -11.61 -5.81
C GLU A 150 -22.30 -11.40 -4.73
N ALA A 151 -21.70 -10.21 -4.67
CA ALA A 151 -20.79 -9.85 -3.58
C ALA A 151 -21.44 -10.01 -2.20
N ARG A 152 -22.71 -9.62 -2.02
CA ARG A 152 -23.44 -9.82 -0.75
C ARG A 152 -23.62 -11.30 -0.43
N LYS A 153 -23.98 -12.13 -1.41
CA LYS A 153 -24.11 -13.58 -1.22
C LYS A 153 -22.79 -14.19 -0.75
N VAL A 154 -21.70 -13.89 -1.46
CA VAL A 154 -20.36 -14.40 -1.14
C VAL A 154 -19.88 -13.95 0.24
N VAL A 155 -20.14 -12.70 0.64
CA VAL A 155 -19.68 -12.26 1.96
C VAL A 155 -20.63 -12.70 3.08
N SER A 156 -21.89 -13.00 2.77
CA SER A 156 -22.80 -13.64 3.73
C SER A 156 -22.35 -15.06 4.09
N THR A 157 -21.84 -15.84 3.12
CA THR A 157 -21.24 -17.15 3.43
C THR A 157 -19.99 -16.99 4.29
N ALA A 158 -19.15 -15.97 4.02
CA ALA A 158 -17.98 -15.66 4.84
C ALA A 158 -18.32 -15.27 6.31
N ARG A 159 -19.57 -14.84 6.61
CA ARG A 159 -20.01 -14.61 8.01
C ARG A 159 -20.34 -15.91 8.73
N ILE A 160 -20.80 -16.92 8.00
CA ILE A 160 -21.26 -18.20 8.55
C ILE A 160 -20.05 -19.09 8.84
N VAL A 161 -19.02 -19.01 7.98
CA VAL A 161 -17.75 -19.71 8.17
C VAL A 161 -17.05 -19.19 9.44
N GLN A 162 -16.84 -20.08 10.41
CA GLN A 162 -16.33 -19.79 11.75
C GLN A 162 -14.79 -19.85 11.83
N PRO A 163 -14.14 -19.03 12.68
CA PRO A 163 -14.73 -17.98 13.50
C PRO A 163 -14.87 -16.64 12.74
N PRO A 164 -16.01 -15.95 12.87
CA PRO A 164 -16.20 -14.65 12.23
C PRO A 164 -15.18 -13.66 12.80
N THR A 165 -14.43 -12.99 11.93
CA THR A 165 -13.43 -11.99 12.33
C THR A 165 -13.96 -10.58 12.06
N TRP A 166 -13.59 -9.58 12.86
CA TRP A 166 -13.92 -8.17 12.61
C TRP A 166 -13.58 -7.69 11.17
N ARG A 167 -12.57 -8.32 10.53
CA ARG A 167 -12.18 -8.07 9.13
C ARG A 167 -13.29 -8.40 8.14
N VAL A 168 -14.08 -9.44 8.39
CA VAL A 168 -15.23 -9.84 7.55
C VAL A 168 -16.27 -8.71 7.58
N TYR A 169 -16.68 -8.28 8.78
CA TYR A 169 -17.62 -7.17 8.97
C TYR A 169 -17.13 -5.87 8.33
N MET A 170 -15.85 -5.54 8.51
CA MET A 170 -15.26 -4.37 7.87
C MET A 170 -15.40 -4.42 6.35
N LYS A 171 -15.13 -5.57 5.72
CA LYS A 171 -15.27 -5.71 4.27
C LYS A 171 -16.71 -5.68 3.80
N ILE A 172 -17.66 -6.27 4.54
CA ILE A 172 -19.09 -6.16 4.24
C ILE A 172 -19.51 -4.70 4.24
N ALA A 173 -19.16 -3.96 5.30
CA ALA A 173 -19.51 -2.56 5.42
C ALA A 173 -18.89 -1.73 4.27
N LEU A 174 -17.66 -2.03 3.85
CA LEU A 174 -17.04 -1.39 2.69
C LEU A 174 -17.79 -1.66 1.38
N ILE A 175 -18.28 -2.89 1.17
CA ILE A 175 -19.07 -3.23 -0.01
C ILE A 175 -20.41 -2.50 0.00
N GLU A 176 -21.07 -2.37 1.16
CA GLU A 176 -22.31 -1.60 1.27
C GLU A 176 -22.09 -0.10 1.03
N ILE A 177 -21.00 0.48 1.55
CA ILE A 177 -20.59 1.86 1.23
C ILE A 177 -20.36 2.00 -0.27
N MET A 178 -19.59 1.07 -0.87
CA MET A 178 -19.36 1.08 -2.30
C MET A 178 -20.68 0.98 -3.05
N SER A 179 -21.69 0.25 -2.58
CA SER A 179 -23.01 0.16 -3.22
C SER A 179 -23.90 1.40 -3.03
N GLY A 180 -23.53 2.32 -2.13
CA GLY A 180 -24.30 3.52 -1.78
C GLY A 180 -25.22 3.35 -0.56
N ASN A 181 -25.28 2.16 0.05
CA ASN A 181 -26.13 1.88 1.21
C ASN A 181 -25.46 2.24 2.54
N ILE A 182 -25.30 3.53 2.82
CA ILE A 182 -24.60 4.03 4.01
C ILE A 182 -25.27 3.54 5.31
N GLU A 183 -26.60 3.54 5.38
CA GLU A 183 -27.33 3.11 6.58
C GLU A 183 -27.14 1.61 6.91
N LYS A 184 -27.10 0.75 5.89
CA LYS A 184 -26.77 -0.67 6.09
C LYS A 184 -25.33 -0.83 6.56
N ALA A 185 -24.40 -0.06 6.01
CA ALA A 185 -23.01 -0.08 6.45
C ALA A 185 -22.87 0.32 7.93
N LYS A 186 -23.57 1.38 8.37
CA LYS A 186 -23.62 1.78 9.79
C LYS A 186 -24.14 0.66 10.69
N HIS A 187 -25.26 0.03 10.31
CA HIS A 187 -25.82 -1.09 11.06
C HIS A 187 -24.81 -2.25 11.19
N ILE A 188 -24.14 -2.62 10.10
CA ILE A 188 -23.13 -3.70 10.09
C ILE A 188 -21.93 -3.35 10.98
N VAL A 189 -21.46 -2.11 10.95
CA VAL A 189 -20.34 -1.65 11.79
C VAL A 189 -20.74 -1.67 13.27
N ASN A 190 -21.95 -1.24 13.61
CA ASN A 190 -22.45 -1.27 14.98
C ASN A 190 -22.64 -2.70 15.51
N GLU A 191 -23.20 -3.61 14.69
CA GLU A 191 -23.28 -5.05 15.01
C GLU A 191 -21.87 -5.63 15.27
N ALA A 192 -20.91 -5.26 14.43
CA ALA A 192 -19.54 -5.73 14.54
C ALA A 192 -18.83 -5.21 15.80
N LEU A 193 -19.06 -3.95 16.18
CA LEU A 193 -18.50 -3.38 17.40
C LEU A 193 -19.11 -3.98 18.67
N GLY A 194 -20.38 -4.40 18.63
CA GLY A 194 -20.99 -5.17 19.72
C GLY A 194 -20.29 -6.51 19.97
N LYS A 195 -19.76 -7.14 18.91
CA LYS A 195 -19.00 -8.41 18.98
C LYS A 195 -17.49 -8.19 19.19
N PHE A 196 -16.93 -7.12 18.63
CA PHE A 196 -15.49 -6.83 18.61
C PHE A 196 -15.21 -5.37 19.07
N PRO A 197 -15.40 -5.06 20.36
CA PRO A 197 -15.23 -3.69 20.86
C PRO A 197 -13.79 -3.19 20.82
N THR A 198 -12.79 -4.08 20.71
CA THR A 198 -11.36 -3.71 20.65
C THR A 198 -10.85 -3.47 19.22
N ALA A 199 -11.73 -3.58 18.21
CA ALA A 199 -11.35 -3.41 16.81
C ALA A 199 -11.27 -1.93 16.42
N TRP A 200 -10.11 -1.32 16.62
CA TRP A 200 -9.87 0.12 16.35
C TRP A 200 -10.26 0.57 14.93
N LYS A 201 -10.10 -0.30 13.91
CA LYS A 201 -10.48 0.02 12.53
C LYS A 201 -11.98 0.16 12.34
N LEU A 202 -12.77 -0.65 13.04
CA LEU A 202 -14.23 -0.54 13.01
C LEU A 202 -14.69 0.75 13.69
N HIS A 203 -14.05 1.16 14.79
CA HIS A 203 -14.32 2.47 15.39
C HIS A 203 -13.96 3.62 14.44
N CYS A 204 -12.81 3.59 13.76
CA CYS A 204 -12.45 4.60 12.77
C CYS A 204 -13.51 4.69 11.65
N MET A 205 -13.95 3.53 11.16
CA MET A 205 -14.99 3.43 10.13
C MET A 205 -16.33 4.00 10.62
N ARG A 206 -16.74 3.70 11.87
CA ARG A 206 -17.94 4.27 12.49
C ARG A 206 -17.85 5.79 12.56
N MET A 207 -16.72 6.33 13.03
CA MET A 207 -16.53 7.78 13.14
C MET A 207 -16.61 8.49 11.77
N GLN A 208 -16.12 7.85 10.70
CA GLN A 208 -16.15 8.39 9.34
C GLN A 208 -17.53 8.31 8.67
N LEU A 209 -18.37 7.34 9.05
CA LEU A 209 -19.70 7.13 8.47
C LEU A 209 -20.79 7.97 9.12
N GLU A 210 -20.58 8.39 10.37
CA GLU A 210 -21.63 9.00 11.17
C GLU A 210 -21.80 10.50 10.89
N THR A 211 -23.05 10.95 10.93
CA THR A 211 -23.45 12.36 10.87
C THR A 211 -23.06 13.14 12.13
N GLU A 212 -22.93 14.46 11.99
CA GLU A 212 -22.29 15.37 12.95
C GLU A 212 -22.75 15.24 14.41
N ALA A 213 -24.02 14.95 14.66
CA ALA A 213 -24.62 14.98 16.00
C ALA A 213 -24.02 13.99 17.01
N TYR A 214 -23.62 12.78 16.59
CA TYR A 214 -23.23 11.71 17.52
C TYR A 214 -21.73 11.43 17.57
N VAL A 215 -20.95 12.10 16.74
CA VAL A 215 -19.56 11.71 16.55
C VAL A 215 -18.67 11.98 17.75
N ASP A 216 -18.96 13.00 18.55
CA ASP A 216 -18.18 13.25 19.77
C ASP A 216 -18.35 12.10 20.79
N GLN A 217 -19.56 11.56 20.90
CA GLN A 217 -19.82 10.35 21.68
C GLN A 217 -19.03 9.16 21.11
N TRP A 218 -19.08 8.95 19.79
CA TRP A 218 -18.38 7.84 19.15
C TRP A 218 -16.86 7.95 19.23
N ILE A 219 -16.30 9.15 19.17
CA ILE A 219 -14.88 9.44 19.39
C ILE A 219 -14.49 9.03 20.81
N ASN A 220 -15.28 9.45 21.81
CA ASN A 220 -15.01 9.11 23.21
C ASN A 220 -15.07 7.60 23.46
N GLU A 221 -16.08 6.91 22.92
CA GLU A 221 -16.17 5.43 23.00
C GLU A 221 -14.97 4.76 22.31
N GLY A 222 -14.59 5.21 21.11
CA GLY A 222 -13.44 4.67 20.40
C GLY A 222 -12.14 4.86 21.19
N ILE A 223 -11.95 6.00 21.83
CA ILE A 223 -10.80 6.29 22.68
C ILE A 223 -10.82 5.45 23.96
N GLN A 224 -12.01 5.23 24.55
CA GLN A 224 -12.16 4.40 25.75
C GLN A 224 -11.74 2.95 25.48
N HIS A 225 -12.20 2.36 24.38
CA HIS A 225 -11.90 0.96 24.06
C HIS A 225 -10.55 0.76 23.37
N CYS A 226 -10.14 1.71 22.51
CA CYS A 226 -9.01 1.56 21.60
C CYS A 226 -7.96 2.68 21.72
N GLY A 227 -7.93 3.44 22.82
CA GLY A 227 -7.00 4.54 23.03
C GLY A 227 -5.52 4.17 23.02
N ASN A 228 -5.18 2.87 23.03
CA ASN A 228 -3.81 2.37 22.84
C ASN A 228 -3.30 2.47 21.39
N LYS A 229 -4.16 2.76 20.40
CA LYS A 229 -3.74 2.89 19.00
C LYS A 229 -3.64 4.36 18.59
N PRO A 230 -2.48 4.86 18.14
CA PRO A 230 -2.33 6.26 17.74
C PRO A 230 -3.22 6.62 16.54
N GLU A 231 -3.55 5.66 15.68
CA GLU A 231 -4.37 5.89 14.49
C GLU A 231 -5.77 6.41 14.84
N ILE A 232 -6.36 5.97 15.96
CA ILE A 232 -7.71 6.40 16.36
C ILE A 232 -7.73 7.90 16.70
N TRP A 233 -6.66 8.39 17.34
CA TRP A 233 -6.49 9.79 17.68
C TRP A 233 -6.25 10.64 16.42
N THR A 234 -5.52 10.11 15.43
CA THR A 234 -5.33 10.81 14.14
C THR A 234 -6.64 10.96 13.37
N VAL A 235 -7.46 9.90 13.30
CA VAL A 235 -8.75 9.93 12.61
C VAL A 235 -9.73 10.87 13.33
N ALA A 236 -9.79 10.81 14.67
CA ALA A 236 -10.63 11.71 15.44
C ALA A 236 -10.18 13.18 15.31
N GLY A 237 -8.86 13.41 15.24
CA GLY A 237 -8.29 14.73 14.91
C GLY A 237 -8.71 15.22 13.53
N ASP A 238 -8.64 14.38 12.50
CA ASP A 238 -9.04 14.72 11.13
C ASP A 238 -10.52 15.06 11.02
N ILE A 239 -11.40 14.30 11.69
CA ILE A 239 -12.85 14.54 11.67
C ILE A 239 -13.21 15.85 12.39
N THR A 240 -12.61 16.10 13.56
CA THR A 240 -12.85 17.36 14.29
C THR A 240 -12.26 18.58 13.56
N LEU A 241 -11.15 18.39 12.83
CA LEU A 241 -10.56 19.42 11.97
C LEU A 241 -11.49 19.74 10.78
N GLN A 242 -12.07 18.73 10.14
CA GLN A 242 -13.07 18.93 9.08
C GLN A 242 -14.28 19.75 9.54
N ARG A 243 -14.66 19.62 10.82
CA ARG A 243 -15.71 20.44 11.47
C ARG A 243 -15.27 21.83 11.92
N ARG A 244 -14.00 22.20 11.68
CA ARG A 244 -13.41 23.48 12.10
C ARG A 244 -13.45 23.70 13.63
N SER A 245 -13.57 22.64 14.43
CA SER A 245 -13.55 22.72 15.90
C SER A 245 -12.13 22.70 16.46
N TYR A 246 -11.32 23.70 16.10
CA TYR A 246 -9.86 23.70 16.35
C TYR A 246 -9.47 23.51 17.82
N SER A 247 -10.20 24.10 18.77
CA SER A 247 -9.91 23.96 20.20
C SER A 247 -10.08 22.53 20.71
N ILE A 248 -11.13 21.84 20.23
CA ILE A 248 -11.38 20.44 20.56
C ILE A 248 -10.30 19.57 19.91
N THR A 249 -9.97 19.81 18.64
CA THR A 249 -8.90 19.09 17.94
C THR A 249 -7.55 19.23 18.64
N ARG A 250 -7.18 20.44 19.11
CA ARG A 250 -5.95 20.67 19.88
C ARG A 250 -5.92 19.83 21.15
N SER A 251 -6.95 19.93 21.99
CA SER A 251 -7.01 19.18 23.26
C SER A 251 -7.05 17.66 23.05
N LEU A 252 -7.69 17.20 21.98
CA LEU A 252 -7.74 15.79 21.60
C LEU A 252 -6.37 15.27 21.17
N LEU A 253 -5.68 15.98 20.28
CA LEU A 253 -4.34 15.59 19.82
C LEU A 253 -3.31 15.69 20.95
N GLU A 254 -3.42 16.69 21.84
CA GLU A 254 -2.61 16.82 23.06
C GLU A 254 -2.74 15.58 23.95
N ARG A 255 -3.98 15.15 24.24
CA ARG A 255 -4.24 13.90 24.99
C ARG A 255 -3.65 12.67 24.29
N GLY A 256 -3.77 12.61 22.96
CA GLY A 256 -3.16 11.56 22.15
C GLY A 256 -1.64 11.53 22.29
N ARG A 257 -0.96 12.68 22.24
CA ARG A 257 0.50 12.80 22.42
C ARG A 257 0.95 12.42 23.82
N MET A 258 0.20 12.80 24.85
CA MET A 258 0.51 12.42 26.23
C MET A 258 0.49 10.90 26.42
N ARG A 259 -0.41 10.20 25.70
CA ARG A 259 -0.50 8.74 25.73
C ARG A 259 0.51 8.05 24.83
N HIS A 260 0.84 8.67 23.68
CA HIS A 260 1.75 8.12 22.66
C HIS A 260 2.78 9.18 22.22
N PRO A 261 3.74 9.54 23.09
CA PRO A 261 4.71 10.59 22.80
C PRO A 261 5.68 10.20 21.67
N GLU A 262 5.88 8.90 21.46
CA GLU A 262 6.78 8.33 20.44
C GLU A 262 6.14 8.26 19.05
N SER A 263 4.84 8.56 18.89
CA SER A 263 4.16 8.44 17.60
C SER A 263 4.37 9.68 16.73
N PRO A 264 5.11 9.59 15.62
CA PRO A 264 5.37 10.76 14.79
C PRO A 264 4.13 11.27 14.06
N LEU A 265 3.16 10.38 13.78
CA LEU A 265 1.92 10.75 13.09
C LEU A 265 1.08 11.74 13.91
N LEU A 266 1.03 11.59 15.24
CA LEU A 266 0.30 12.51 16.11
C LEU A 266 0.96 13.88 16.17
N TRP A 267 2.29 13.92 16.19
CA TRP A 267 3.05 15.15 16.09
C TRP A 267 2.82 15.86 14.76
N VAL A 268 2.93 15.14 13.63
CA VAL A 268 2.66 15.68 12.29
C VAL A 268 1.24 16.25 12.22
N LYS A 269 0.22 15.52 12.70
CA LYS A 269 -1.16 16.01 12.72
C LYS A 269 -1.35 17.26 13.57
N SER A 270 -0.69 17.33 14.73
CA SER A 270 -0.72 18.51 15.58
C SER A 270 -0.09 19.72 14.90
N ILE A 271 1.04 19.52 14.20
CA ILE A 271 1.73 20.60 13.49
C ILE A 271 0.89 21.04 12.28
N GLN A 272 0.28 20.10 11.54
CA GLN A 272 -0.65 20.40 10.44
C GLN A 272 -1.85 21.23 10.91
N LEU A 273 -2.41 20.94 12.08
CA LEU A 273 -3.48 21.74 12.68
C LEU A 273 -3.04 23.19 12.93
N GLU A 274 -1.86 23.41 13.53
CA GLU A 274 -1.38 24.77 13.77
C GLU A 274 -1.00 25.50 12.48
N LEU A 275 -0.45 24.79 11.50
CA LEU A 275 -0.22 25.34 10.17
C LEU A 275 -1.54 25.77 9.52
N HIS A 276 -2.57 24.93 9.57
CA HIS A 276 -3.90 25.26 9.05
C HIS A 276 -4.51 26.47 9.76
N CYS A 277 -4.38 26.56 11.10
CA CYS A 277 -4.83 27.72 11.85
C CYS A 277 -4.07 28.98 11.43
N SER A 278 -2.74 28.90 11.31
CA SER A 278 -1.90 30.03 10.90
C SER A 278 -2.22 30.55 9.50
N LEU A 279 -2.54 29.65 8.55
CA LEU A 279 -2.99 30.02 7.21
C LEU A 279 -4.34 30.75 7.24
N GLN A 280 -5.26 30.33 8.12
CA GLN A 280 -6.57 30.98 8.25
C GLN A 280 -6.50 32.35 8.94
N SER A 281 -5.63 32.51 9.94
CA SER A 281 -5.45 33.77 10.69
C SER A 281 -4.42 34.71 10.08
N ASN A 282 -3.71 34.30 9.02
CA ASN A 282 -2.59 35.03 8.42
C ASN A 282 -1.54 35.47 9.45
N THR A 283 -1.30 34.61 10.44
CA THR A 283 -0.34 34.83 11.53
C THR A 283 0.89 33.96 11.34
N ASP A 284 2.01 34.34 11.95
CA ASP A 284 3.25 33.56 11.87
C ASP A 284 3.07 32.10 12.31
N SER A 285 3.72 31.17 11.60
CA SER A 285 3.76 29.74 11.95
C SER A 285 4.65 29.42 13.16
N SER A 286 4.88 30.39 14.06
CA SER A 286 5.65 30.23 15.28
C SER A 286 5.15 29.11 16.22
N PRO A 287 3.83 28.91 16.47
CA PRO A 287 3.38 27.79 17.30
C PRO A 287 3.72 26.45 16.65
N ALA A 288 3.59 26.34 15.33
CA ALA A 288 3.93 25.13 14.58
C ALA A 288 5.44 24.82 14.67
N LYS A 289 6.31 25.84 14.51
CA LYS A 289 7.78 25.69 14.66
C LYS A 289 8.15 25.23 16.08
N SER A 290 7.49 25.78 17.11
CA SER A 290 7.72 25.39 18.50
C SER A 290 7.31 23.93 18.78
N LEU A 291 6.18 23.49 18.21
CA LEU A 291 5.72 22.10 18.34
C LEU A 291 6.62 21.14 17.58
N LEU A 292 7.10 21.52 16.39
CA LEU A 292 8.05 20.74 15.62
C LEU A 292 9.36 20.52 16.38
N ALA A 293 9.90 21.55 17.04
CA ALA A 293 11.10 21.40 17.87
C ALA A 293 10.89 20.39 19.00
N LYS A 294 9.74 20.44 19.69
CA LYS A 294 9.36 19.43 20.71
C LYS A 294 9.22 18.03 20.11
N ALA A 295 8.62 17.93 18.93
CA ALA A 295 8.43 16.66 18.23
C ALA A 295 9.77 16.00 17.85
N LEU A 296 10.75 16.78 17.39
CA LEU A 296 12.08 16.27 17.04
C LEU A 296 12.87 15.79 18.26
N VAL A 297 12.64 16.37 19.44
CA VAL A 297 13.21 15.88 20.70
C VAL A 297 12.57 14.55 21.10
N ALA A 298 11.24 14.45 20.99
CA ALA A 298 10.51 13.23 21.33
C ALA A 298 10.77 12.08 20.34
N CYS A 299 10.92 12.39 19.05
CA CYS A 299 11.03 11.43 17.95
C CYS A 299 12.22 11.78 17.03
N PRO A 300 13.46 11.66 17.50
CA PRO A 300 14.64 12.10 16.75
C PRO A 300 14.87 11.30 15.48
N ASN A 301 14.43 10.04 15.45
CA ASN A 301 14.65 9.09 14.35
C ASN A 301 13.53 9.08 13.29
N SER A 302 12.59 10.03 13.34
CA SER A 302 11.43 10.03 12.43
C SER A 302 11.69 10.82 11.16
N GLY A 303 11.75 10.12 10.02
CA GLY A 303 11.87 10.75 8.71
C GLY A 303 10.70 11.67 8.35
N LEU A 304 9.49 11.39 8.83
CA LEU A 304 8.30 12.21 8.60
C LEU A 304 8.38 13.58 9.30
N LEU A 305 8.97 13.64 10.49
CA LEU A 305 9.14 14.90 11.21
C LEU A 305 10.28 15.71 10.62
N TRP A 306 11.37 15.04 10.22
CA TRP A 306 12.48 15.67 9.52
C TRP A 306 12.07 16.22 8.14
N SER A 307 11.24 15.49 7.38
CA SER A 307 10.70 15.99 6.11
C SER A 307 9.86 17.25 6.31
N LEU A 308 9.00 17.26 7.34
CA LEU A 308 8.19 18.43 7.68
C LEU A 308 9.06 19.61 8.16
N ALA A 309 10.13 19.33 8.92
CA ALA A 309 11.07 20.35 9.36
C ALA A 309 11.77 21.05 8.21
N VAL A 310 12.16 20.29 7.18
CA VAL A 310 12.75 20.85 5.96
C VAL A 310 11.73 21.74 5.22
N GLN A 311 10.47 21.31 5.12
CA GLN A 311 9.42 22.07 4.43
C GLN A 311 9.09 23.40 5.12
N MET A 312 9.10 23.44 6.45
CA MET A 312 8.78 24.63 7.24
C MET A 312 9.91 25.68 7.28
N GLU A 313 11.11 25.31 6.85
CA GLU A 313 12.27 26.19 6.84
C GLU A 313 12.28 27.09 5.59
N ASP A 314 12.84 28.29 5.74
CA ASP A 314 12.96 29.26 4.66
C ASP A 314 13.90 28.76 3.56
N SER A 315 13.70 29.23 2.32
CA SER A 315 14.41 28.73 1.12
C SER A 315 15.94 28.77 1.25
N VAL A 316 16.48 29.74 1.99
CA VAL A 316 17.92 29.94 2.20
C VAL A 316 18.51 28.90 3.18
N THR A 317 17.83 28.66 4.31
CA THR A 317 18.28 27.75 5.37
C THR A 317 17.83 26.31 5.16
N ARG A 318 16.91 26.07 4.22
CA ARG A 318 16.41 24.72 3.89
C ARG A 318 17.51 23.73 3.53
N PHE A 319 18.57 24.16 2.84
CA PHE A 319 19.68 23.27 2.46
C PHE A 319 20.49 22.78 3.68
N SER A 320 20.78 23.67 4.64
CA SER A 320 21.51 23.26 5.84
C SER A 320 20.65 22.31 6.68
N LYS A 321 19.34 22.54 6.73
CA LYS A 321 18.39 21.62 7.39
C LYS A 321 18.30 20.26 6.70
N CYS A 322 18.29 20.21 5.38
CA CYS A 322 18.40 18.95 4.62
C CYS A 322 19.67 18.17 4.98
N ALA A 323 20.82 18.85 5.07
CA ALA A 323 22.08 18.22 5.44
C ALA A 323 22.07 17.71 6.90
N GLU A 324 21.47 18.44 7.82
CA GLU A 324 21.24 18.01 9.20
C GLU A 324 20.33 16.77 9.26
N ALA A 325 19.22 16.80 8.53
CA ALA A 325 18.25 15.72 8.45
C ALA A 325 18.88 14.44 7.88
N LEU A 326 19.68 14.54 6.82
CA LEU A 326 20.40 13.39 6.23
C LEU A 326 21.40 12.76 7.21
N LYS A 327 22.09 13.58 8.01
CA LYS A 327 23.05 13.09 9.02
C LYS A 327 22.37 12.37 10.17
N ARG A 328 21.21 12.85 10.61
CA ARG A 328 20.47 12.24 11.74
C ARG A 328 19.60 11.08 11.30
N CYS A 329 18.94 11.18 10.15
CA CYS A 329 17.90 10.26 9.69
C CYS A 329 17.94 10.04 8.18
N PRO A 330 18.77 9.11 7.68
CA PRO A 330 18.78 8.72 6.27
C PRO A 330 17.60 7.81 5.92
N GLN A 331 16.36 8.30 6.08
CA GLN A 331 15.12 7.60 5.72
C GLN A 331 14.56 8.09 4.39
N ALA A 332 13.68 7.27 3.78
CA ALA A 332 13.11 7.52 2.46
C ALA A 332 12.37 8.87 2.36
N GLU A 333 11.65 9.26 3.41
CA GLU A 333 10.93 10.54 3.46
C GLU A 333 11.88 11.75 3.39
N VAL A 334 13.05 11.66 4.02
CA VAL A 334 14.07 12.71 3.99
C VAL A 334 14.74 12.77 2.62
N PHE A 335 15.06 11.61 2.02
CA PHE A 335 15.58 11.56 0.65
C PHE A 335 14.62 12.19 -0.37
N ALA A 336 13.31 11.97 -0.18
CA ALA A 336 12.29 12.54 -1.04
C ALA A 336 12.21 14.06 -0.94
N GLU A 337 12.30 14.62 0.26
CA GLU A 337 12.35 16.08 0.44
C GLU A 337 13.65 16.71 -0.05
N VAL A 338 14.78 16.00 0.05
CA VAL A 338 16.03 16.45 -0.58
C VAL A 338 15.88 16.47 -2.10
N GLY A 339 15.25 15.44 -2.69
CA GLY A 339 14.91 15.41 -4.10
C GLY A 339 14.02 16.58 -4.51
N ARG A 340 12.96 16.84 -3.74
CA ARG A 340 12.06 17.99 -3.94
C ARG A 340 12.81 19.32 -3.86
N PHE A 341 13.70 19.50 -2.89
CA PHE A 341 14.55 20.69 -2.76
C PHE A 341 15.42 20.94 -4.00
N PHE A 342 16.07 19.90 -4.53
CA PHE A 342 16.89 20.02 -5.74
C PHE A 342 16.05 20.40 -6.96
N TRP A 343 14.82 19.90 -7.04
CA TRP A 343 13.87 20.21 -8.10
C TRP A 343 13.33 21.65 -8.00
N GLU A 344 12.79 22.06 -6.84
CA GLU A 344 12.15 23.38 -6.66
C GLU A 344 13.14 24.55 -6.66
N ILE A 345 14.21 24.44 -5.86
CA ILE A 345 15.10 25.59 -5.57
C ILE A 345 16.30 25.58 -6.50
N LYS A 346 16.98 24.44 -6.64
CA LYS A 346 18.20 24.35 -7.44
C LYS A 346 17.96 24.11 -8.93
N ARG A 347 16.73 23.74 -9.32
CA ARG A 347 16.35 23.37 -10.69
C ARG A 347 17.26 22.30 -11.30
N ASP A 348 17.81 21.42 -10.46
CA ASP A 348 18.70 20.33 -10.86
C ASP A 348 17.92 19.01 -10.87
N ALA A 349 17.36 18.71 -12.04
CA ALA A 349 16.49 17.58 -12.29
C ALA A 349 17.17 16.23 -12.07
N ASP A 350 18.39 16.09 -12.56
CA ASP A 350 19.11 14.81 -12.56
C ASP A 350 19.47 14.40 -11.13
N LYS A 351 19.89 15.37 -10.29
CA LYS A 351 20.12 15.10 -8.88
C LYS A 351 18.82 14.82 -8.13
N ALA A 352 17.74 15.53 -8.46
CA ALA A 352 16.43 15.28 -7.85
C ALA A 352 15.95 13.84 -8.09
N ILE A 353 16.03 13.37 -9.34
CA ILE A 353 15.64 12.00 -9.71
C ILE A 353 16.50 10.96 -8.98
N LYS A 354 17.83 11.14 -8.93
CA LYS A 354 18.72 10.20 -8.20
C LYS A 354 18.35 10.07 -6.72
N TRP A 355 18.00 11.18 -6.06
CA TRP A 355 17.54 11.15 -4.67
C TRP A 355 16.17 10.49 -4.51
N LEU A 356 15.24 10.73 -5.43
CA LEU A 356 13.91 10.08 -5.42
C LEU A 356 14.00 8.59 -5.73
N GLU A 357 14.85 8.17 -6.66
CA GLU A 357 15.13 6.76 -6.93
C GLU A 357 15.67 6.08 -5.68
N LYS A 358 16.64 6.70 -5.00
CA LYS A 358 17.13 6.23 -3.70
C LYS A 358 16.01 6.14 -2.66
N ALA A 359 15.10 7.12 -2.60
CA ALA A 359 13.93 7.09 -1.72
C ALA A 359 13.00 5.90 -2.02
N THR A 360 12.65 5.69 -3.29
CA THR A 360 11.77 4.59 -3.72
C THR A 360 12.43 3.21 -3.54
N LEU A 361 13.76 3.11 -3.63
CA LEU A 361 14.49 1.88 -3.32
C LEU A 361 14.49 1.57 -1.82
N THR A 362 14.58 2.62 -0.97
CA THR A 362 14.59 2.46 0.49
C THR A 362 13.22 2.06 1.03
N LYS A 363 12.14 2.69 0.52
CA LYS A 363 10.74 2.34 0.85
C LYS A 363 9.90 2.28 -0.43
N SER A 364 9.89 1.10 -1.06
CA SER A 364 9.11 0.86 -2.29
C SER A 364 7.60 0.89 -2.09
N ASN A 365 7.13 0.64 -0.86
CA ASN A 365 5.70 0.55 -0.54
C ASN A 365 5.03 1.90 -0.20
N ASN A 366 5.74 3.03 -0.30
CA ASN A 366 5.19 4.35 0.03
C ASN A 366 4.68 5.08 -1.22
N GLY A 367 3.35 5.28 -1.29
CA GLY A 367 2.67 5.84 -2.44
C GLY A 367 2.93 7.34 -2.62
N ASP A 368 3.13 8.08 -1.53
CA ASP A 368 3.43 9.52 -1.61
C ASP A 368 4.78 9.77 -2.30
N LEU A 369 5.77 8.93 -1.99
CA LEU A 369 7.09 8.98 -2.62
C LEU A 369 7.03 8.63 -4.10
N MET A 370 6.22 7.62 -4.44
CA MET A 370 6.02 7.21 -5.82
C MET A 370 5.33 8.30 -6.63
N LEU A 371 4.27 8.92 -6.08
CA LEU A 371 3.58 10.03 -6.73
C LEU A 371 4.49 11.24 -6.93
N LEU A 372 5.35 11.55 -5.96
CA LEU A 372 6.36 12.60 -6.09
C LEU A 372 7.37 12.28 -7.21
N TRP A 373 7.85 11.03 -7.28
CA TRP A 373 8.73 10.59 -8.36
C TRP A 373 8.05 10.68 -9.73
N ILE A 374 6.79 10.26 -9.83
CA ILE A 374 5.99 10.36 -11.06
C ILE A 374 5.83 11.83 -11.46
N ALA A 375 5.44 12.70 -10.53
CA ALA A 375 5.24 14.12 -10.78
C ALA A 375 6.50 14.78 -11.35
N ILE A 376 7.64 14.59 -10.68
CA ILE A 376 8.91 15.20 -11.08
C ILE A 376 9.38 14.62 -12.41
N LYS A 377 9.31 13.30 -12.61
CA LYS A 377 9.75 12.67 -13.86
C LYS A 377 8.89 13.10 -15.06
N LEU A 378 7.57 13.19 -14.90
CA LEU A 378 6.67 13.71 -15.92
C LEU A 378 6.95 15.18 -16.28
N SER A 379 7.29 16.01 -15.27
CA SER A 379 7.62 17.43 -15.51
C SER A 379 8.88 17.63 -16.37
N MET A 380 9.78 16.64 -16.39
CA MET A 380 11.03 16.70 -17.17
C MET A 380 10.86 16.19 -18.60
N THR A 381 9.96 15.24 -18.78
CA THR A 381 9.82 14.53 -20.05
C THR A 381 9.03 15.36 -21.06
N LYS A 382 9.69 15.77 -22.16
CA LYS A 382 9.06 16.54 -23.24
C LYS A 382 8.32 15.65 -24.25
N SER A 383 8.81 14.42 -24.48
CA SER A 383 8.22 13.47 -25.43
C SER A 383 7.01 12.75 -24.84
N GLU A 384 5.91 12.71 -25.57
CA GLU A 384 4.67 12.06 -25.11
C GLU A 384 4.83 10.54 -24.94
N LEU A 385 5.65 9.91 -25.80
CA LEU A 385 5.91 8.47 -25.72
C LEU A 385 6.70 8.09 -24.45
N GLU A 386 7.66 8.93 -24.06
CA GLU A 386 8.41 8.75 -22.83
C GLU A 386 7.55 9.00 -21.59
N LYS A 387 6.64 10.01 -21.63
CA LYS A 387 5.69 10.24 -20.53
C LYS A 387 4.80 9.03 -20.32
N GLN A 388 4.30 8.41 -21.40
CA GLN A 388 3.53 7.18 -21.31
C GLN A 388 4.33 6.02 -20.71
N GLN A 389 5.61 5.91 -21.05
CA GLN A 389 6.49 4.88 -20.46
C GLN A 389 6.73 5.13 -18.97
N VAL A 390 7.01 6.38 -18.59
CA VAL A 390 7.17 6.80 -17.18
C VAL A 390 5.89 6.55 -16.39
N TRP A 391 4.74 6.88 -16.97
CA TRP A 391 3.44 6.62 -16.36
C TRP A 391 3.23 5.13 -16.12
N LYS A 392 3.46 4.28 -17.13
CA LYS A 392 3.35 2.81 -16.99
C LYS A 392 4.27 2.28 -15.89
N GLN A 393 5.54 2.73 -15.86
CA GLN A 393 6.50 2.35 -14.82
C GLN A 393 6.07 2.81 -13.42
N GLY A 394 5.60 4.06 -13.31
CA GLY A 394 5.14 4.64 -12.05
C GLY A 394 3.90 3.95 -11.50
N MET A 395 2.90 3.71 -12.36
CA MET A 395 1.67 3.01 -11.99
C MET A 395 1.94 1.58 -11.52
N TRP A 396 2.81 0.86 -12.23
CA TRP A 396 3.20 -0.49 -11.84
C TRP A 396 3.81 -0.53 -10.42
N LYS A 397 4.58 0.49 -10.02
CA LYS A 397 5.10 0.60 -8.65
C LYS A 397 4.01 1.05 -7.66
N LEU A 398 3.19 2.02 -8.04
CA LEU A 398 2.16 2.62 -7.19
C LEU A 398 1.09 1.63 -6.73
N ASP A 399 0.75 0.63 -7.54
CA ASP A 399 -0.24 -0.40 -7.19
C ASP A 399 0.16 -1.22 -5.94
N HIS A 400 1.46 -1.30 -5.64
CA HIS A 400 2.02 -2.01 -4.49
C HIS A 400 2.08 -1.13 -3.24
N CYS A 401 1.90 0.18 -3.42
CA CYS A 401 2.00 1.12 -2.33
C CYS A 401 0.76 1.03 -1.42
N ASN A 402 1.00 0.55 -0.21
CA ASN A 402 0.03 0.50 0.89
C ASN A 402 0.38 1.49 2.02
N GLN A 403 1.50 2.19 1.90
CA GLN A 403 1.94 3.25 2.81
C GLN A 403 1.84 4.61 2.10
N GLY A 404 2.01 5.68 2.89
CA GLY A 404 1.76 7.05 2.46
C GLY A 404 0.60 7.64 3.26
N ILE A 405 0.72 8.91 3.63
CA ILE A 405 -0.32 9.66 4.34
C ILE A 405 -1.36 10.11 3.32
N ILE A 406 -0.93 10.74 2.23
CA ILE A 406 -1.86 11.39 1.29
C ILE A 406 -2.48 10.36 0.34
N TRP A 407 -1.67 9.45 -0.19
CA TRP A 407 -2.12 8.36 -1.05
C TRP A 407 -3.17 7.47 -0.36
N ASN A 408 -2.90 7.08 0.90
CA ASN A 408 -3.86 6.29 1.66
C ASN A 408 -5.11 7.08 2.04
N ALA A 409 -5.00 8.38 2.32
CA ALA A 409 -6.16 9.22 2.57
C ALA A 409 -7.08 9.25 1.34
N LYS A 410 -6.52 9.47 0.14
CA LYS A 410 -7.29 9.44 -1.11
C LYS A 410 -7.90 8.07 -1.40
N LYS A 411 -7.13 6.98 -1.24
CA LYS A 411 -7.59 5.61 -1.49
C LYS A 411 -8.68 5.14 -0.53
N LYS A 412 -8.67 5.64 0.71
CA LYS A 412 -9.66 5.28 1.74
C LYS A 412 -10.87 6.19 1.76
N ASN A 413 -10.86 7.31 1.03
CA ASN A 413 -12.04 8.15 0.90
C ASN A 413 -13.17 7.36 0.21
N PHE A 414 -14.38 7.41 0.78
CA PHE A 414 -15.50 6.58 0.35
C PHE A 414 -15.92 6.83 -1.09
N GLU A 415 -15.83 8.08 -1.56
CA GLU A 415 -16.12 8.47 -2.95
C GLU A 415 -15.14 7.86 -3.96
N ASN A 416 -13.92 7.59 -3.51
CA ASN A 416 -12.81 7.14 -4.34
C ASN A 416 -12.68 5.61 -4.37
N LEU A 417 -13.44 4.87 -3.55
CA LEU A 417 -13.31 3.41 -3.42
C LEU A 417 -13.54 2.65 -4.73
N ARG A 418 -14.35 3.21 -5.65
CA ARG A 418 -14.64 2.61 -6.96
C ARG A 418 -13.62 2.97 -8.04
N LYS A 419 -12.82 4.03 -7.84
CA LYS A 419 -11.90 4.53 -8.87
C LYS A 419 -10.66 3.63 -8.95
N PRO A 420 -10.15 3.33 -10.17
CA PRO A 420 -8.89 2.61 -10.30
C PRO A 420 -7.72 3.46 -9.77
N PRO A 421 -6.64 2.83 -9.28
CA PRO A 421 -5.46 3.54 -8.77
C PRO A 421 -4.90 4.57 -9.77
N ALA A 422 -4.92 4.26 -11.07
CA ALA A 422 -4.49 5.18 -12.11
C ALA A 422 -5.28 6.49 -12.14
N GLN A 423 -6.60 6.43 -11.96
CA GLN A 423 -7.45 7.63 -11.89
C GLN A 423 -7.19 8.41 -10.60
N LEU A 424 -7.02 7.71 -9.47
CA LEU A 424 -6.67 8.37 -8.20
C LEU A 424 -5.31 9.09 -8.27
N ALA A 425 -4.34 8.51 -8.97
CA ALA A 425 -3.05 9.12 -9.21
C ALA A 425 -3.16 10.35 -10.12
N LYS A 426 -3.97 10.29 -11.19
CA LYS A 426 -4.28 11.47 -12.03
C LYS A 426 -4.95 12.57 -11.21
N ASP A 427 -5.99 12.25 -10.44
CA ASP A 427 -6.70 13.18 -9.55
C ASP A 427 -5.74 13.81 -8.52
N TYR A 428 -4.77 13.05 -8.01
CA TYR A 428 -3.72 13.55 -7.12
C TYR A 428 -2.78 14.54 -7.81
N LEU A 429 -2.26 14.18 -8.98
CA LEU A 429 -1.36 15.04 -9.73
C LEU A 429 -2.05 16.34 -10.14
N ASN A 430 -3.31 16.29 -10.58
CA ASN A 430 -4.05 17.48 -10.96
C ASN A 430 -4.32 18.42 -9.77
N GLU A 431 -4.60 17.89 -8.58
CA GLU A 431 -4.90 18.70 -7.38
C GLU A 431 -3.65 19.34 -6.76
N TYR A 432 -2.54 18.61 -6.70
CA TYR A 432 -1.33 19.06 -6.01
C TYR A 432 -0.24 19.59 -6.94
N TRP A 433 -0.33 19.30 -8.24
CA TRP A 433 0.69 19.61 -9.25
C TRP A 433 0.03 20.17 -10.51
N CYS A 434 -0.68 21.30 -10.38
CA CYS A 434 -1.52 21.91 -11.43
C CYS A 434 -0.85 22.13 -12.80
N PHE A 435 0.48 22.10 -12.90
CA PHE A 435 1.22 22.23 -14.15
C PHE A 435 1.41 20.89 -14.90
N ILE A 436 1.08 19.75 -14.29
CA ILE A 436 1.14 18.42 -14.90
C ILE A 436 -0.25 18.09 -15.43
N GLN A 437 -0.64 18.68 -16.57
CA GLN A 437 -1.85 18.27 -17.27
C GLN A 437 -1.58 16.93 -17.98
N LEU A 438 -2.09 15.84 -17.39
CA LEU A 438 -2.16 14.53 -18.02
C LEU A 438 -3.51 14.42 -18.72
N GLU A 439 -3.54 14.61 -20.04
CA GLU A 439 -4.72 14.26 -20.86
C GLU A 439 -5.06 12.76 -20.73
#